data_AF-A0A537E4X5-F1
#
_entry.id   AF-A0A537E4X5-F1
#
_cell.length_a   1.000
_cell.length_b   1.000
_cell.length_c   1.000
_cell.angle_alpha   90.00
_cell.angle_beta   90.00
_cell.angle_gamma   90.00
#
_symmetry.space_group_name_H-M   'P 1'
#
loop_
_entity.id
_entity.type
_entity.pdbx_description
1 polymer ?
#
loop_
_entity_poly.entity_id
_entity_poly.type
_entity_poly.pdbx_seq_one_letter_code
_entity_poly.pdbx_strand_id
1 'polypeptide(L)'
;MLAVKSVTQSYRPSSRVMDLLKVFRLMVSDSIKIGLETDSSSLKRLSTFAYGRLKRYSCPSAYRLNAISRAAGILASRRKSLRRGNSTRRPYLARLILVSCYGFKIRDGNLIIPLGEQKFERIPLAPHTVLVLSDPLVNVRSFTLTQTSLSLCISKELVLVECTGAVGVDRNLRNLTVGDPDGAIQYDLSGAVRIADRMRRSYARSEEMTRGSEENLHQSTATEDIIALSTSFTTQPN
;
A
#
# COMPACT_ATOMS: atom_id res chain seq x y z
N MET A 1 -23.00 9.95 11.66
CA MET A 1 -21.88 10.37 10.78
C MET A 1 -20.99 9.14 10.56
N LEU A 2 -20.70 8.75 9.31
CA LEU A 2 -19.88 7.58 9.01
C LEU A 2 -18.46 7.74 9.59
N ALA A 3 -17.85 6.65 10.06
CA ALA A 3 -16.48 6.67 10.57
C ALA A 3 -15.47 6.89 9.43
N VAL A 4 -15.09 8.14 9.19
CA VAL A 4 -14.07 8.51 8.18
C VAL A 4 -12.68 8.37 8.81
N LYS A 5 -11.88 7.43 8.30
CA LYS A 5 -10.48 7.22 8.75
C LYS A 5 -9.47 8.10 8.01
N SER A 6 -9.82 8.52 6.79
CA SER A 6 -8.98 9.35 5.95
C SER A 6 -9.81 10.08 4.91
N VAL A 7 -9.37 11.28 4.51
CA VAL A 7 -9.93 12.02 3.38
C VAL A 7 -8.91 12.08 2.27
N THR A 8 -9.31 11.77 1.04
CA THR A 8 -8.43 11.77 -0.12
C THR A 8 -8.97 12.71 -1.18
N GLN A 9 -8.07 13.46 -1.81
CA GLN A 9 -8.36 14.32 -2.94
C GLN A 9 -7.30 14.13 -4.03
N SER A 10 -7.69 14.40 -5.26
CA SER A 10 -6.72 14.63 -6.33
C SER A 10 -6.05 15.99 -6.15
N TYR A 11 -4.81 16.10 -6.57
CA TYR A 11 -4.10 17.38 -6.63
C TYR A 11 -3.07 17.35 -7.76
N ARG A 12 -2.61 18.53 -8.18
CA ARG A 12 -1.52 18.67 -9.13
C ARG A 12 -0.23 19.00 -8.36
N PRO A 13 0.77 18.10 -8.33
CA PRO A 13 2.02 18.40 -7.64
C PRO A 13 2.80 19.48 -8.38
N SER A 14 3.40 20.40 -7.62
CA SER A 14 4.40 21.31 -8.16
C SER A 14 5.71 20.56 -8.45
N SER A 15 6.61 21.19 -9.22
CA SER A 15 7.95 20.65 -9.46
C SER A 15 8.70 20.34 -8.16
N ARG A 16 8.57 21.23 -7.17
CA ARG A 16 9.18 21.08 -5.84
C ARG A 16 8.65 19.85 -5.09
N VAL A 17 7.34 19.63 -5.11
CA VAL A 17 6.73 18.43 -4.52
C VAL A 17 7.21 17.19 -5.25
N MET A 18 7.24 17.22 -6.58
CA MET A 18 7.75 16.10 -7.38
C MET A 18 9.19 15.74 -7.05
N ASP A 19 10.07 16.73 -6.87
CA ASP A 19 11.45 16.49 -6.48
C ASP A 19 11.57 15.95 -5.06
N LEU A 20 10.74 16.45 -4.13
CA LEU A 20 10.64 15.89 -2.78
C LEU A 20 10.20 14.42 -2.78
N LEU A 21 9.23 14.04 -3.63
CA LEU A 21 8.81 12.64 -3.78
C LEU A 21 9.96 11.76 -4.28
N LYS A 22 10.77 12.26 -5.23
CA LYS A 22 11.95 11.54 -5.74
C LYS A 22 13.00 11.36 -4.64
N VAL A 23 13.30 12.42 -3.89
CA VAL A 23 14.25 12.39 -2.77
C VAL A 23 13.77 11.41 -1.70
N PHE A 24 12.48 11.42 -1.34
CA PHE A 24 11.92 10.47 -0.39
C PHE A 24 12.07 9.02 -0.87
N ARG A 25 11.82 8.75 -2.16
CA ARG A 25 12.04 7.42 -2.74
C ARG A 25 13.50 6.95 -2.64
N LEU A 26 14.45 7.86 -2.84
CA LEU A 26 15.88 7.57 -2.68
C LEU A 26 16.21 7.25 -1.22
N MET A 27 15.72 8.05 -0.26
CA MET A 27 15.90 7.79 1.17
C MET A 27 15.36 6.41 1.60
N VAL A 28 14.16 6.04 1.11
CA VAL A 28 13.58 4.73 1.41
C VAL A 28 14.42 3.62 0.78
N SER A 29 14.82 3.77 -0.48
CA SER A 29 15.63 2.77 -1.18
C SER A 29 16.99 2.54 -0.52
N ASP A 30 17.66 3.60 -0.08
CA ASP A 30 18.90 3.50 0.68
C ASP A 30 18.69 2.82 2.03
N SER A 31 17.63 3.20 2.74
CA SER A 31 17.29 2.57 4.02
C SER A 31 17.00 1.08 3.85
N ILE A 32 16.35 0.68 2.76
CA ILE A 32 16.17 -0.73 2.41
C ILE A 32 17.52 -1.41 2.18
N LYS A 33 18.42 -0.79 1.42
CA LYS A 33 19.76 -1.33 1.13
C LYS A 33 20.55 -1.55 2.42
N ILE A 34 20.56 -0.56 3.31
CA ILE A 34 21.17 -0.64 4.65
C ILE A 34 20.54 -1.77 5.47
N GLY A 35 19.22 -1.90 5.45
CA GLY A 35 18.52 -2.96 6.19
C GLY A 35 18.81 -4.36 5.66
N LEU A 36 19.08 -4.52 4.37
CA LEU A 36 19.53 -5.78 3.77
C LEU A 36 21.00 -6.07 4.13
N GLU A 37 21.88 -5.06 4.11
CA GLU A 37 23.29 -5.18 4.50
C GLU A 37 23.47 -5.55 5.98
N THR A 38 22.56 -5.08 6.84
CA THR A 38 22.63 -5.24 8.32
C THR A 38 21.62 -6.24 8.89
N ASP A 39 20.92 -6.99 8.03
CA ASP A 39 19.76 -7.87 8.35
C ASP A 39 18.77 -7.27 9.38
N SER A 40 18.52 -5.97 9.27
CA SER A 40 17.70 -5.21 10.20
C SER A 40 16.35 -4.84 9.57
N SER A 41 15.27 -5.33 10.15
CA SER A 41 13.89 -5.00 9.73
C SER A 41 13.10 -4.22 10.79
N SER A 42 13.65 -4.02 11.99
CA SER A 42 13.00 -3.22 13.04
C SER A 42 13.32 -1.74 12.87
N LEU A 43 12.33 -0.88 13.14
CA LEU A 43 12.49 0.58 13.04
C LEU A 43 13.63 1.09 13.92
N LYS A 44 13.74 0.60 15.15
CA LYS A 44 14.78 1.02 16.10
C LYS A 44 16.19 0.76 15.56
N ARG A 45 16.50 -0.48 15.17
CA ARG A 45 17.84 -0.85 14.66
C ARG A 45 18.13 -0.15 13.35
N LEU A 46 17.16 -0.10 12.43
CA LEU A 46 17.35 0.54 11.14
C LEU A 46 17.59 2.05 11.28
N SER A 47 16.94 2.70 12.25
CA SER A 47 17.18 4.12 12.54
C SER A 47 18.61 4.39 12.98
N THR A 48 19.18 3.56 13.86
CA THR A 48 20.57 3.68 14.30
C THR A 48 21.55 3.63 13.12
N PHE A 49 21.35 2.74 12.16
CA PHE A 49 22.25 2.59 11.01
C PHE A 49 22.00 3.61 9.89
N ALA A 50 20.73 3.93 9.61
CA ALA A 50 20.37 4.73 8.44
C ALA A 50 20.32 6.24 8.70
N TYR A 51 19.93 6.68 9.90
CA TYR A 51 19.61 8.08 10.15
C TYR A 51 20.79 9.03 9.86
N GLY A 52 22.00 8.67 10.30
CA GLY A 52 23.22 9.44 10.02
C GLY A 52 23.54 9.52 8.53
N ARG A 53 23.41 8.40 7.81
CA ARG A 53 23.68 8.31 6.36
C ARG A 53 22.70 9.12 5.54
N LEU A 54 21.44 9.22 5.99
CA LEU A 54 20.40 10.01 5.31
C LEU A 54 20.58 11.53 5.47
N LYS A 55 21.50 12.01 6.32
CA LYS A 55 21.79 13.46 6.45
C LYS A 55 22.27 14.10 5.16
N ARG A 56 22.85 13.31 4.23
CA ARG A 56 23.26 13.78 2.90
C ARG A 56 22.12 14.33 2.05
N TYR A 57 20.88 13.93 2.34
CA TYR A 57 19.71 14.46 1.67
C TYR A 57 19.32 15.81 2.29
N SER A 58 19.32 16.86 1.48
CA SER A 58 18.77 18.19 1.84
C SER A 58 17.25 18.10 1.94
N CYS A 59 16.76 17.61 3.08
CA CYS A 59 15.35 17.48 3.38
C CYS A 59 15.12 17.60 4.90
N PRO A 60 13.91 17.99 5.33
CA PRO A 60 13.53 18.02 6.73
C PRO A 60 13.80 16.69 7.45
N SER A 61 14.29 16.79 8.69
CA SER A 61 14.62 15.63 9.54
C SER A 61 13.43 14.67 9.74
N ALA A 62 12.21 15.21 9.79
CA ALA A 62 10.97 14.45 9.86
C ALA A 62 10.85 13.41 8.75
N TYR A 63 11.22 13.75 7.51
CA TYR A 63 11.07 12.83 6.37
C TYR A 63 12.06 11.68 6.40
N ARG A 64 13.23 11.86 7.04
CA ARG A 64 14.22 10.79 7.21
C ARG A 64 13.65 9.66 8.07
N LEU A 65 13.04 9.99 9.22
CA LEU A 65 12.42 8.98 10.09
C LEU A 65 11.25 8.28 9.40
N ASN A 66 10.43 9.03 8.66
CA ASN A 66 9.32 8.43 7.90
C ASN A 66 9.82 7.51 6.77
N ALA A 67 10.92 7.87 6.11
CA ALA A 67 11.54 7.01 5.10
C ALA A 67 12.08 5.71 5.70
N ILE A 68 12.74 5.80 6.86
CA ILE A 68 13.24 4.63 7.62
C ILE A 68 12.07 3.75 8.08
N SER A 69 11.01 4.35 8.61
CA SER A 69 9.77 3.64 9.00
C SER A 69 9.16 2.89 7.82
N ARG A 70 9.08 3.54 6.65
CA ARG A 70 8.59 2.90 5.43
C ARG A 70 9.48 1.74 5.00
N ALA A 71 10.80 1.91 5.02
CA ALA A 71 11.75 0.86 4.69
C ALA A 71 11.65 -0.34 5.65
N ALA A 72 11.57 -0.09 6.96
CA ALA A 72 11.39 -1.13 7.97
C ALA A 72 10.12 -1.95 7.71
N GLY A 73 9.00 -1.29 7.39
CA GLY A 73 7.75 -1.98 7.03
C GLY A 73 7.88 -2.87 5.79
N ILE A 74 8.58 -2.41 4.74
CA ILE A 74 8.84 -3.19 3.53
C ILE A 74 9.72 -4.42 3.86
N LEU A 75 10.78 -4.24 4.63
CA LEU A 75 11.68 -5.32 5.05
C LEU A 75 10.98 -6.35 5.93
N ALA A 76 10.16 -5.90 6.89
CA ALA A 76 9.38 -6.78 7.76
C ALA A 76 8.35 -7.61 6.96
N SER A 77 7.67 -6.97 6.00
CA SER A 77 6.77 -7.66 5.07
C SER A 77 7.50 -8.73 4.26
N ARG A 78 8.67 -8.41 3.70
CA ARG A 78 9.51 -9.38 2.98
C ARG A 78 9.90 -10.56 3.87
N ARG A 79 10.37 -10.31 5.10
CA ARG A 79 10.72 -11.37 6.06
C ARG A 79 9.52 -12.26 6.38
N LYS A 80 8.32 -11.68 6.48
CA LYS A 80 7.07 -12.45 6.65
C LYS A 80 6.76 -13.32 5.44
N SER A 81 6.96 -12.84 4.21
CA SER A 81 6.75 -13.62 2.99
C SER A 81 7.75 -14.76 2.83
N LEU A 82 9.04 -14.51 3.11
CA LEU A 82 10.07 -15.56 3.08
C LEU A 82 9.78 -16.68 4.09
N ARG A 83 9.31 -16.33 5.30
CA ARG A 83 8.87 -17.32 6.30
C ARG A 83 7.68 -18.18 5.84
N ARG A 84 6.92 -17.73 4.85
CA ARG A 84 5.79 -18.48 4.26
C ARG A 84 6.20 -19.30 3.04
N GLY A 85 7.48 -19.33 2.68
CA GLY A 85 7.97 -20.02 1.48
C GLY A 85 7.73 -19.26 0.17
N ASN A 86 7.24 -18.02 0.22
CA ASN A 86 6.99 -17.24 -0.99
C ASN A 86 8.31 -16.69 -1.55
N SER A 87 8.61 -17.00 -2.81
CA SER A 87 9.69 -16.34 -3.54
C SER A 87 9.42 -14.84 -3.62
N THR A 88 10.39 -14.02 -3.22
CA THR A 88 10.25 -12.56 -3.22
C THR A 88 11.47 -11.88 -3.83
N ARG A 89 11.23 -10.99 -4.80
CA ARG A 89 12.26 -10.12 -5.39
C ARG A 89 12.91 -9.25 -4.32
N ARG A 90 14.13 -8.76 -4.59
CA ARG A 90 14.78 -7.73 -3.77
C ARG A 90 13.82 -6.54 -3.58
N PRO A 91 13.56 -6.12 -2.33
CA PRO A 91 12.60 -5.08 -2.04
C PRO A 91 13.11 -3.73 -2.55
N TYR A 92 12.21 -2.93 -3.12
CA TYR A 92 12.48 -1.56 -3.52
C TYR A 92 11.18 -0.75 -3.48
N LEU A 93 11.29 0.57 -3.39
CA LEU A 93 10.12 1.44 -3.48
C LEU A 93 9.94 1.92 -4.92
N ALA A 94 9.01 1.30 -5.66
CA ALA A 94 8.72 1.67 -7.05
C ALA A 94 8.02 3.04 -7.16
N ARG A 95 7.04 3.27 -6.28
CA ARG A 95 6.13 4.42 -6.37
C ARG A 95 6.74 5.68 -5.78
N LEU A 96 6.48 6.82 -6.41
CA LEU A 96 6.74 8.14 -5.85
C LEU A 96 5.65 8.46 -4.82
N ILE A 97 6.03 8.40 -3.55
CA ILE A 97 5.16 8.62 -2.40
C ILE A 97 5.96 9.34 -1.33
N LEU A 98 5.30 10.24 -0.61
CA LEU A 98 5.80 10.83 0.62
C LEU A 98 4.75 10.60 1.70
N VAL A 99 5.19 10.06 2.83
CA VAL A 99 4.36 9.93 4.03
C VAL A 99 5.01 10.72 5.14
N SER A 100 4.23 11.51 5.88
CA SER A 100 4.72 12.14 7.10
C SER A 100 3.62 12.27 8.15
N CYS A 101 3.96 11.93 9.38
CA CYS A 101 3.18 12.23 10.58
C CYS A 101 3.73 13.43 11.38
N TYR A 102 4.78 14.09 10.88
CA TYR A 102 5.43 15.20 11.58
C TYR A 102 5.67 16.41 10.67
N GLY A 103 5.78 17.58 11.29
CA GLY A 103 6.31 18.79 10.65
C GLY A 103 5.41 19.45 9.62
N PHE A 104 4.13 19.07 9.52
CA PHE A 104 3.15 19.71 8.63
C PHE A 104 2.11 20.49 9.43
N LYS A 105 1.38 21.40 8.75
CA LYS A 105 0.29 22.17 9.34
C LYS A 105 -0.90 22.19 8.38
N ILE A 106 -2.11 22.23 8.92
CA ILE A 106 -3.32 22.60 8.19
C ILE A 106 -3.68 24.02 8.60
N ARG A 107 -3.72 24.95 7.66
CA ARG A 107 -4.10 26.35 7.91
C ARG A 107 -4.78 26.93 6.67
N ASP A 108 -5.83 27.71 6.89
CA ASP A 108 -6.51 28.49 5.83
C ASP A 108 -6.87 27.63 4.60
N GLY A 109 -7.40 26.42 4.83
CA GLY A 109 -7.76 25.49 3.75
C GLY A 109 -6.57 24.90 2.98
N ASN A 110 -5.35 24.97 3.51
CA ASN A 110 -4.14 24.46 2.88
C ASN A 110 -3.41 23.45 3.77
N LEU A 111 -2.84 22.41 3.15
CA LEU A 111 -1.77 21.62 3.73
C LEU A 111 -0.44 22.33 3.50
N ILE A 112 0.27 22.64 4.58
CA ILE A 112 1.58 23.28 4.56
C ILE A 112 2.63 22.24 4.92
N ILE A 113 3.55 21.97 3.99
CA ILE A 113 4.65 21.02 4.18
C ILE A 113 6.02 21.70 4.05
N PRO A 114 7.01 21.31 4.86
CA PRO A 114 8.37 21.83 4.75
C PRO A 114 9.09 21.19 3.57
N LEU A 115 9.80 21.99 2.78
CA LEU A 115 10.67 21.50 1.71
C LEU A 115 12.13 21.38 2.16
N GLY A 116 12.49 21.99 3.29
CA GLY A 116 13.87 22.15 3.75
C GLY A 116 14.30 23.62 3.68
N GLU A 117 15.39 23.99 4.35
CA GLU A 117 15.95 25.36 4.28
C GLU A 117 14.92 26.48 4.58
N GLN A 118 14.01 26.26 5.52
CA GLN A 118 12.91 27.19 5.85
C GLN A 118 11.91 27.48 4.72
N LYS A 119 11.95 26.69 3.63
CA LYS A 119 10.99 26.75 2.53
C LYS A 119 9.80 25.84 2.82
N PHE A 120 8.62 26.29 2.41
CA PHE A 120 7.37 25.56 2.58
C PHE A 120 6.59 25.53 1.27
N GLU A 121 5.86 24.44 1.05
CA GLU A 121 4.87 24.33 -0.01
C GLU A 121 3.48 24.39 0.60
N ARG A 122 2.57 25.09 -0.07
CA ARG A 122 1.13 25.12 0.26
C ARG A 122 0.37 24.31 -0.80
N ILE A 123 -0.35 23.30 -0.35
CA ILE A 123 -1.20 22.46 -1.20
C ILE A 123 -2.65 22.75 -0.84
N PRO A 124 -3.44 23.36 -1.74
CA PRO A 124 -4.84 23.67 -1.48
C PRO A 124 -5.66 22.41 -1.22
N LEU A 125 -6.53 22.47 -0.22
CA LEU A 125 -7.49 21.41 0.10
C LEU A 125 -8.77 21.62 -0.69
N ALA A 126 -9.35 20.53 -1.20
CA ALA A 126 -10.64 20.57 -1.88
C ALA A 126 -11.76 20.97 -0.91
N PRO A 127 -12.86 21.59 -1.38
CA PRO A 127 -13.97 22.01 -0.51
C PRO A 127 -14.50 20.89 0.39
N HIS A 128 -14.65 19.67 -0.15
CA HIS A 128 -15.05 18.50 0.64
C HIS A 128 -14.05 18.19 1.76
N THR A 129 -12.74 18.27 1.49
CA THR A 129 -11.70 18.04 2.52
C THR A 129 -11.78 19.11 3.60
N VAL A 130 -11.95 20.38 3.22
CA VAL A 130 -12.11 21.48 4.18
C VAL A 130 -13.34 21.26 5.07
N LEU A 131 -14.47 20.83 4.50
CA LEU A 131 -15.69 20.51 5.24
C LEU A 131 -15.50 19.36 6.26
N VAL A 132 -14.74 18.32 5.90
CA VAL A 132 -14.46 17.24 6.88
C VAL A 132 -13.56 17.74 8.01
N LEU A 133 -12.61 18.62 7.71
CA LEU A 133 -11.67 19.16 8.69
C LEU A 133 -12.22 20.34 9.50
N SER A 134 -13.42 20.85 9.18
CA SER A 134 -14.06 21.91 9.98
C SER A 134 -14.69 21.38 11.27
N ASP A 135 -14.84 20.06 11.40
CA ASP A 135 -15.25 19.43 12.66
C ASP A 135 -14.12 19.56 13.70
N PRO A 136 -14.33 20.26 14.84
CA PRO A 136 -13.29 20.51 15.83
C PRO A 136 -12.80 19.23 16.54
N LEU A 137 -13.58 18.14 16.49
CA LEU A 137 -13.16 16.84 17.06
C LEU A 137 -12.21 16.07 16.13
N VAL A 138 -12.06 16.54 14.88
CA VAL A 138 -11.21 15.90 13.86
C VAL A 138 -9.80 16.46 13.91
N ASN A 139 -8.84 15.57 14.10
CA ASN A 139 -7.42 15.87 14.12
C ASN A 139 -6.71 15.15 12.96
N VAL A 140 -5.94 15.91 12.15
CA VAL A 140 -5.09 15.32 11.11
C VAL A 140 -3.80 14.77 11.74
N ARG A 141 -3.58 13.47 11.59
CA ARG A 141 -2.44 12.76 12.21
C ARG A 141 -1.25 12.58 11.27
N SER A 142 -1.53 12.42 9.98
CA SER A 142 -0.52 12.26 8.96
C SER A 142 -1.09 12.57 7.59
N PHE A 143 -0.19 12.74 6.63
CA PHE A 143 -0.55 12.83 5.23
C PHE A 143 0.24 11.84 4.40
N THR A 144 -0.32 11.51 3.25
CA THR A 144 0.34 10.79 2.15
C THR A 144 0.17 11.59 0.88
N LEU A 145 1.29 11.92 0.23
CA LEU A 145 1.32 12.51 -1.11
C LEU A 145 1.80 11.48 -2.12
N THR A 146 1.12 11.41 -3.26
CA THR A 146 1.59 10.70 -4.45
C THR A 146 1.72 11.70 -5.61
N GLN A 147 1.97 11.22 -6.82
CA GLN A 147 2.02 12.09 -8.01
C GLN A 147 0.65 12.68 -8.39
N THR A 148 -0.44 12.13 -7.87
CA THR A 148 -1.81 12.51 -8.30
C THR A 148 -2.78 12.69 -7.14
N SER A 149 -2.46 12.18 -5.95
CA SER A 149 -3.36 12.20 -4.80
C SER A 149 -2.70 12.68 -3.51
N LEU A 150 -3.49 13.42 -2.75
CA LEU A 150 -3.25 13.79 -1.37
C LEU A 150 -4.26 13.05 -0.49
N SER A 151 -3.77 12.29 0.49
CA SER A 151 -4.59 11.65 1.50
C SER A 151 -4.20 12.15 2.88
N LEU A 152 -5.19 12.51 3.70
CA LEU A 152 -5.04 12.94 5.09
C LEU A 152 -5.64 11.88 5.99
N CYS A 153 -4.83 11.28 6.86
CA CYS A 153 -5.30 10.38 7.89
C CYS A 153 -5.80 11.19 9.08
N ILE A 154 -7.03 10.92 9.49
CA ILE A 154 -7.70 11.67 10.55
C ILE A 154 -8.03 10.77 11.74
N SER A 155 -8.02 11.35 12.93
CA SER A 155 -8.61 10.77 14.13
C SER A 155 -9.72 11.69 14.60
N LYS A 156 -10.89 11.13 14.92
CA LYS A 156 -11.96 11.86 15.58
C LYS A 156 -12.02 11.42 17.03
N GLU A 157 -11.87 12.36 17.94
CA GLU A 157 -12.15 12.09 19.35
C GLU A 157 -13.67 11.95 19.51
N LEU A 158 -14.10 10.82 20.08
CA LEU A 158 -15.51 10.54 20.28
C LEU A 158 -15.84 10.79 21.74
N VAL A 159 -16.93 11.52 21.98
CA VAL A 159 -17.55 11.58 23.30
C VAL A 159 -18.05 10.18 23.62
N LEU A 160 -17.74 9.69 24.82
CA LEU A 160 -18.24 8.41 25.29
C LEU A 160 -19.77 8.49 25.35
N VAL A 161 -20.47 7.65 24.59
CA VAL A 161 -21.93 7.57 24.62
C VAL A 161 -22.31 6.42 25.53
N GLU A 162 -23.35 6.61 26.35
CA GLU A 162 -23.90 5.55 27.17
C GLU A 162 -24.42 4.40 26.29
N CYS A 163 -24.08 3.17 26.67
CA CYS A 163 -24.58 1.99 25.97
C CYS A 163 -26.02 1.73 26.39
N THR A 164 -26.98 2.11 25.54
CA THR A 164 -28.42 1.92 25.81
C THR A 164 -28.92 0.52 25.47
N GLY A 165 -28.08 -0.31 24.84
CA GLY A 165 -28.43 -1.65 24.40
C GLY A 165 -27.31 -2.30 23.61
N ALA A 166 -27.36 -3.62 23.47
CA ALA A 166 -26.37 -4.39 22.73
C ALA A 166 -27.07 -5.28 21.70
N VAL A 167 -26.53 -5.30 20.49
CA VAL A 167 -26.94 -6.21 19.42
C VAL A 167 -25.78 -7.16 19.16
N GLY A 168 -26.01 -8.45 19.36
CA GLY A 168 -25.11 -9.52 18.97
C GLY A 168 -25.19 -9.76 17.47
N VAL A 169 -24.02 -9.79 16.81
CA VAL A 169 -23.91 -10.14 15.40
C VAL A 169 -22.97 -11.33 15.27
N ASP A 170 -23.51 -12.51 14.99
CA ASP A 170 -22.73 -13.70 14.69
C ASP A 170 -22.68 -13.94 13.19
N ARG A 171 -21.47 -14.20 12.67
CA ARG A 171 -21.23 -14.38 11.24
C ARG A 171 -20.63 -15.74 11.00
N ASN A 172 -21.38 -16.58 10.30
CA ASN A 172 -20.88 -17.83 9.75
C ASN A 172 -20.84 -17.77 8.22
N LEU A 173 -20.25 -18.79 7.61
CA LEU A 173 -20.13 -18.85 6.15
C LEU A 173 -21.51 -18.79 5.45
N ARG A 174 -22.52 -19.45 6.04
CA ARG A 174 -23.85 -19.63 5.43
C ARG A 174 -24.95 -18.83 6.11
N ASN A 175 -24.66 -18.11 7.17
CA ASN A 175 -25.67 -17.28 7.82
C ASN A 175 -25.07 -16.08 8.52
N LEU A 176 -25.90 -15.07 8.67
CA LEU A 176 -25.68 -13.92 9.53
C LEU A 176 -26.83 -13.92 10.54
N THR A 177 -26.51 -14.06 11.82
CA THR A 177 -27.50 -13.97 12.89
C THR A 177 -27.32 -12.63 13.58
N VAL A 178 -28.41 -11.88 13.68
CA VAL A 178 -28.46 -10.60 14.41
C VAL A 178 -29.49 -10.79 15.53
N GLY A 179 -29.11 -10.50 16.76
CA GLY A 179 -30.03 -10.63 17.89
C GLY A 179 -29.78 -9.61 18.97
N ASP A 180 -30.84 -9.28 19.69
CA ASP A 180 -30.90 -8.40 20.84
C ASP A 180 -31.74 -9.09 21.94
N PRO A 181 -32.05 -8.44 23.08
CA PRO A 181 -32.88 -9.04 24.12
C PRO A 181 -34.30 -9.43 23.68
N ASP A 182 -34.84 -8.82 22.62
CA ASP A 182 -36.21 -9.02 22.15
C ASP A 182 -36.31 -10.16 21.13
N GLY A 183 -35.19 -10.59 20.56
CA GLY A 183 -35.11 -11.79 19.74
C GLY A 183 -33.91 -11.84 18.81
N ALA A 184 -33.87 -12.88 17.96
CA ALA A 184 -32.83 -13.05 16.96
C ALA A 184 -33.43 -13.35 15.58
N ILE A 185 -32.85 -12.72 14.55
CA ILE A 185 -33.17 -12.94 13.15
C ILE A 185 -31.96 -13.58 12.48
N GLN A 186 -32.22 -14.67 11.74
CA GLN A 186 -31.20 -15.35 10.96
C GLN A 186 -31.40 -15.07 9.47
N TYR A 187 -30.36 -14.55 8.83
CA TYR A 187 -30.30 -14.35 7.38
C TYR A 187 -29.52 -15.49 6.73
N ASP A 188 -30.13 -16.16 5.74
CA ASP A 188 -29.45 -17.17 4.94
C ASP A 188 -28.49 -16.51 3.92
N LEU A 189 -27.22 -16.91 3.96
CA LEU A 189 -26.17 -16.49 3.05
C LEU A 189 -25.73 -17.60 2.08
N SER A 190 -26.46 -18.72 2.03
CA SER A 190 -26.17 -19.85 1.10
C SER A 190 -26.00 -19.39 -0.35
N GLY A 191 -26.80 -18.41 -0.79
CA GLY A 191 -26.67 -17.77 -2.09
C GLY A 191 -25.30 -17.12 -2.32
N ALA A 192 -24.79 -16.37 -1.36
CA ALA A 192 -23.49 -15.73 -1.43
C ALA A 192 -22.35 -16.76 -1.48
N VAL A 193 -22.46 -17.85 -0.72
CA VAL A 193 -21.51 -18.96 -0.75
C VAL A 193 -21.47 -19.61 -2.13
N ARG A 194 -22.64 -19.89 -2.73
CA ARG A 194 -22.72 -20.46 -4.09
C ARG A 194 -22.05 -19.55 -5.13
N ILE A 195 -22.24 -18.24 -5.03
CA ILE A 195 -21.60 -17.26 -5.94
C ILE A 195 -20.08 -17.29 -5.75
N ALA A 196 -19.60 -17.25 -4.51
CA ALA A 196 -18.18 -17.28 -4.20
C ALA A 196 -17.50 -18.58 -4.67
N ASP A 197 -18.15 -19.73 -4.49
CA ASP A 197 -17.66 -21.02 -4.98
C ASP A 197 -17.63 -21.07 -6.51
N ARG A 198 -18.66 -20.55 -7.19
CA ARG A 198 -18.67 -20.47 -8.66
C ARG A 198 -17.51 -19.62 -9.17
N MET A 199 -17.28 -18.45 -8.57
CA MET A 199 -16.14 -17.59 -8.93
C MET A 199 -14.81 -18.31 -8.71
N ARG A 200 -14.60 -18.97 -7.55
CA ARG A 200 -13.38 -19.75 -7.29
C ARG A 200 -13.13 -20.81 -8.36
N ARG A 201 -14.16 -21.56 -8.76
CA ARG A 201 -14.03 -22.57 -9.84
C ARG A 201 -13.74 -21.95 -11.20
N SER A 202 -14.32 -20.79 -11.51
CA SER A 202 -14.03 -20.09 -12.77
C SER A 202 -12.59 -19.57 -12.81
N TYR A 203 -12.08 -19.00 -11.70
CA TYR A 203 -10.69 -18.57 -11.60
C TYR A 203 -9.71 -19.75 -11.70
N ALA A 204 -9.97 -20.85 -10.98
CA ALA A 204 -9.15 -22.06 -11.08
C ALA A 204 -9.06 -22.59 -12.52
N ARG A 205 -10.20 -22.67 -13.24
CA ARG A 205 -10.21 -23.04 -14.65
C ARG A 205 -9.44 -22.07 -15.54
N SER A 206 -9.51 -20.76 -15.28
CA SER A 206 -8.71 -19.78 -16.05
C SER A 206 -7.21 -19.88 -15.78
N GLU A 207 -6.80 -20.22 -14.55
CA GLU A 207 -5.39 -20.46 -14.20
C GLU A 207 -4.87 -21.77 -14.82
N GLU A 208 -5.68 -22.82 -14.84
CA GLU A 208 -5.35 -24.08 -15.52
C GLU A 208 -5.24 -23.89 -17.04
N MET A 209 -6.15 -23.12 -17.65
CA MET A 209 -6.12 -22.85 -19.08
C MET A 209 -4.90 -21.99 -19.47
N THR A 210 -4.53 -21.00 -18.67
CA THR A 210 -3.33 -20.18 -18.89
C THR A 210 -2.04 -20.99 -18.75
N ARG A 211 -1.93 -21.84 -17.73
CA ARG A 211 -0.81 -22.80 -17.60
C ARG A 211 -0.72 -23.77 -18.78
N GLY A 212 -1.84 -24.39 -19.17
CA GLY A 212 -1.86 -25.31 -20.31
C GLY A 212 -1.49 -24.65 -21.63
N SER A 213 -1.87 -23.39 -21.85
CA SER A 213 -1.43 -22.64 -23.03
C SER A 213 0.06 -22.29 -23.02
N GLU A 214 0.65 -21.98 -21.86
CA GLU A 214 2.09 -21.72 -21.72
C GLU A 214 2.92 -22.99 -21.95
N GLU A 215 2.45 -24.15 -21.45
CA GLU A 215 3.07 -25.47 -21.64
C GLU A 215 2.99 -25.95 -23.09
N ASN A 216 1.83 -25.79 -23.75
CA ASN A 216 1.66 -26.14 -25.16
C ASN A 216 2.49 -25.27 -26.10
N LEU A 217 2.65 -23.97 -25.79
CA LEU A 217 3.50 -23.08 -26.57
C LEU A 217 4.97 -23.50 -26.48
N HIS A 218 5.45 -23.89 -25.29
CA HIS A 218 6.82 -24.40 -25.11
C HIS A 218 7.08 -25.73 -25.85
N GLN A 219 6.08 -26.63 -25.89
CA GLN A 219 6.19 -27.87 -26.65
C GLN A 219 6.18 -27.63 -28.16
N SER A 220 5.35 -26.70 -28.65
CA SER A 220 5.31 -26.32 -30.07
C SER A 220 6.64 -25.73 -30.54
N THR A 221 7.22 -24.79 -29.79
CA THR A 221 8.53 -24.20 -30.12
C THR A 221 9.65 -25.24 -30.10
N ALA A 222 9.65 -26.16 -29.13
CA ALA A 222 10.65 -27.23 -29.08
C ALA A 222 10.53 -28.21 -30.26
N THR A 223 9.31 -28.45 -30.75
CA THR A 223 9.06 -29.35 -31.88
C THR A 223 9.46 -28.70 -33.21
N GLU A 224 9.17 -27.40 -33.38
CA GLU A 224 9.58 -26.62 -34.54
C GLU A 224 11.11 -26.49 -34.64
N ASP A 225 11.80 -26.30 -33.51
CA ASP A 225 13.27 -26.25 -33.45
C ASP A 225 13.90 -27.60 -33.86
N ILE A 226 13.33 -28.72 -33.43
CA ILE A 226 13.80 -30.08 -33.81
C ILE A 226 13.58 -30.34 -35.32
N ILE A 227 12.46 -29.89 -35.87
CA ILE A 227 12.17 -30.02 -37.31
C ILE A 227 13.12 -29.14 -38.14
N ALA A 228 13.42 -27.91 -37.69
CA ALA A 228 14.40 -27.03 -38.33
C ALA A 228 15.81 -27.63 -38.31
N LEU A 229 16.23 -28.24 -37.19
CA LEU A 229 17.51 -28.93 -37.08
C LEU A 229 17.62 -30.16 -38.00
N SER A 230 16.56 -30.95 -38.13
CA SER A 230 16.55 -32.12 -39.01
C SER A 230 16.52 -31.77 -40.50
N THR A 231 15.88 -30.67 -40.91
CA THR A 231 15.84 -30.22 -42.32
C THR A 231 17.18 -29.62 -42.79
N SER A 232 17.97 -29.06 -41.87
CA SER A 232 19.35 -28.60 -42.17
C SER A 232 20.38 -29.72 -42.36
N PHE A 233 20.06 -30.98 -42.01
CA PHE A 233 20.97 -32.13 -42.23
C PHE A 233 20.75 -32.87 -43.56
N THR A 234 19.65 -32.59 -44.29
CA THR A 234 19.28 -33.33 -45.51
C THR A 234 19.66 -32.58 -46.81
N THR A 235 20.28 -31.41 -46.73
CA THR A 235 20.77 -30.66 -47.89
C THR A 235 22.30 -30.53 -47.87
N GLN A 236 22.97 -31.64 -48.16
CA GLN A 236 24.32 -31.63 -48.73
C GLN A 236 24.19 -32.12 -50.17
N PRO A 237 24.46 -31.28 -51.19
CA PRO A 237 24.49 -31.75 -52.57
C PRO A 237 25.78 -32.56 -52.82
N ASN A 238 25.65 -33.57 -53.67
CA ASN A 238 26.66 -34.49 -54.21
C ASN A 238 28.13 -34.04 -54.16
#